data_AF-A0A7Y6TYS0-F1
#
_entry.id   AF-A0A7Y6TYS0-F1
#
_cell.length_a   1.000
_cell.length_b   1.000
_cell.length_c   1.000
_cell.angle_alpha   90.00
_cell.angle_beta   90.00
_cell.angle_gamma   90.00
#
_symmetry.space_group_name_H-M   'P 1'
#
loop_
_entity.id
_entity.type
_entity.pdbx_description
1 polymer ?
#
loop_
_entity_poly.entity_id
_entity_poly.type
_entity_poly.pdbx_seq_one_letter_code
_entity_poly.pdbx_strand_id
1 'polypeptide(L)'
;MKDPPRPLAATQRRSAFGVVIVAAAYAAATGLAQLEALVPAWRFDSPVQFNANFAVAVGFAWATFQLWVHAADRVERRRWCAALLVMTLLATIQASDWLVDTSVIRNDWLDVPLWLAATRLLYGIVRHPRERPWARSAWRLGLVFQTAFIVFDLGNGPLFKSIVAGPDAVASISEWTELLAIESYVMALVLRTVGPPAPTAASFGLAVGSRARWLFDAARLFRKASYPPVRAAFYPGVRAVLIVITSLWLALTVGRRLHGAKIASGWVQLRDLLVLGLRDGFDPLSYYYQDLYRATGRAEAGFYLTRHETKNGLLYALNRMRAQPYAASEMGDKLLFADCCIRAGIAVPAILLCGGAHGIEWRAPRPTLDRDLCVKPRHGRGARGVTIYQRIAPQRFRDAAGAEIDLEQLIRRLEERGRRMPWILQPRLFNHAAIADLASSSLIAVRVITCLNEAGEPVTTHGVLRILGRLEPTWPFDDELGAPIDLVTGALGELASDRLDRCAERWPHHPMTGRAVAGSVLADWPAVRQLAEAAHRLFDHRTLIGWDVALTPEGPLLLEGNNSLDVMFPQRVYRQGFGRGPLGPLLQHHLELLGRSRGLE
;
A
#
# COMPACT_ATOMS: atom_id res chain seq x y z
N MET A 1 -28.57 -6.92 3.75
CA MET A 1 -28.40 -5.97 2.63
C MET A 1 -27.65 -4.74 3.12
N LYS A 2 -26.46 -4.46 2.60
CA LYS A 2 -25.72 -3.21 2.84
C LYS A 2 -25.53 -2.52 1.50
N ASP A 3 -25.68 -1.20 1.50
CA ASP A 3 -25.77 -0.33 0.32
C ASP A 3 -24.92 -0.78 -0.87
N PRO A 4 -25.48 -0.74 -2.11
CA PRO A 4 -24.69 -0.98 -3.30
C PRO A 4 -23.49 -0.01 -3.34
N PRO A 5 -22.32 -0.46 -3.80
CA PRO A 5 -21.13 0.39 -3.85
C PRO A 5 -21.41 1.61 -4.73
N ARG A 6 -21.24 2.81 -4.14
CA ARG A 6 -21.41 4.08 -4.85
C ARG A 6 -20.51 4.11 -6.11
N PRO A 7 -21.03 4.57 -7.26
CA PRO A 7 -20.43 4.40 -8.58
C PRO A 7 -19.03 5.03 -8.69
N LEU A 8 -18.25 4.53 -9.66
CA LEU A 8 -16.90 4.89 -10.16
C LEU A 8 -16.51 6.39 -10.18
N ALA A 9 -17.46 7.29 -9.91
CA ALA A 9 -17.28 8.72 -9.71
C ALA A 9 -16.86 9.15 -8.28
N ALA A 10 -17.37 8.57 -7.18
CA ALA A 10 -17.16 9.02 -5.77
C ALA A 10 -15.72 9.20 -5.19
N THR A 11 -14.74 8.31 -5.39
CA THR A 11 -13.35 8.46 -4.90
C THR A 11 -12.46 9.27 -5.84
N GLN A 12 -12.61 9.12 -7.16
CA GLN A 12 -12.00 10.05 -8.12
C GLN A 12 -12.54 11.47 -7.93
N ARG A 13 -13.83 11.61 -7.55
CA ARG A 13 -14.43 12.84 -7.01
C ARG A 13 -13.65 13.31 -5.80
N ARG A 14 -13.51 12.53 -4.72
CA ARG A 14 -12.76 12.95 -3.52
C ARG A 14 -11.31 13.33 -3.81
N SER A 15 -10.73 12.64 -4.78
CA SER A 15 -9.37 12.83 -5.21
C SER A 15 -9.15 14.14 -5.95
N ALA A 16 -9.98 14.37 -6.97
CA ALA A 16 -10.06 15.63 -7.66
C ALA A 16 -10.50 16.75 -6.71
N PHE A 17 -11.38 16.46 -5.76
CA PHE A 17 -11.88 17.37 -4.75
C PHE A 17 -10.76 17.84 -3.81
N GLY A 18 -9.79 16.99 -3.48
CA GLY A 18 -8.60 17.42 -2.75
C GLY A 18 -7.77 18.45 -3.50
N VAL A 19 -7.55 18.24 -4.81
CA VAL A 19 -6.85 19.23 -5.66
C VAL A 19 -7.66 20.51 -5.79
N VAL A 20 -8.99 20.39 -5.97
CA VAL A 20 -9.91 21.54 -6.02
C VAL A 20 -9.94 22.30 -4.69
N ILE A 21 -9.91 21.62 -3.54
CA ILE A 21 -9.84 22.28 -2.23
C ILE A 21 -8.54 23.06 -2.09
N VAL A 22 -7.40 22.48 -2.50
CA VAL A 22 -6.10 23.18 -2.43
C VAL A 22 -6.11 24.41 -3.32
N ALA A 23 -6.61 24.29 -4.56
CA ALA A 23 -6.77 25.43 -5.46
C ALA A 23 -7.71 26.49 -4.85
N ALA A 24 -8.86 26.10 -4.31
CA ALA A 24 -9.81 27.02 -3.67
C ALA A 24 -9.23 27.69 -2.42
N ALA A 25 -8.45 26.98 -1.62
CA ALA A 25 -7.78 27.53 -0.45
C ALA A 25 -6.68 28.53 -0.85
N TYR A 26 -5.96 28.26 -1.93
CA TYR A 26 -4.97 29.16 -2.49
C TYR A 26 -5.61 30.44 -3.05
N ALA A 27 -6.70 30.33 -3.81
CA ALA A 27 -7.47 31.48 -4.28
C ALA A 27 -8.04 32.31 -3.10
N ALA A 28 -8.56 31.66 -2.05
CA ALA A 28 -9.04 32.34 -0.86
C ALA A 28 -7.93 33.07 -0.09
N ALA A 29 -6.76 32.45 0.05
CA ALA A 29 -5.59 33.08 0.66
C ALA A 29 -5.11 34.29 -0.15
N THR A 30 -5.14 34.19 -1.48
CA THR A 30 -4.86 35.31 -2.39
C THR A 30 -5.84 36.46 -2.17
N GLY A 31 -7.14 36.15 -2.01
CA GLY A 31 -8.17 37.16 -1.76
C GLY A 31 -7.96 37.89 -0.43
N LEU A 32 -7.63 37.15 0.64
CA LEU A 32 -7.30 37.75 1.93
C LEU A 32 -6.07 38.65 1.85
N ALA A 33 -4.99 38.19 1.21
CA ALA A 33 -3.79 38.99 0.99
C ALA A 33 -4.08 40.25 0.16
N GLN A 34 -4.91 40.14 -0.88
CA GLN A 34 -5.29 41.28 -1.71
C GLN A 34 -6.09 42.33 -0.94
N LEU A 35 -6.96 41.91 -0.02
CA LEU A 35 -7.71 42.83 0.86
C LEU A 35 -6.79 43.58 1.83
N GLU A 36 -5.73 42.92 2.33
CA GLU A 36 -4.75 43.53 3.23
C GLU A 36 -3.76 44.46 2.50
N ALA A 37 -3.43 44.17 1.25
CA ALA A 37 -2.40 44.88 0.50
C ALA A 37 -2.78 46.33 0.14
N LEU A 38 -4.08 46.68 0.16
CA LEU A 38 -4.61 48.02 -0.15
C LEU A 38 -4.13 48.59 -1.50
N VAL A 39 -3.69 47.73 -2.42
CA VAL A 39 -3.31 48.07 -3.81
C VAL A 39 -4.32 47.47 -4.79
N PRO A 40 -4.52 48.07 -5.97
CA PRO A 40 -5.32 47.44 -7.03
C PRO A 40 -4.72 46.11 -7.49
N ALA A 41 -5.56 45.18 -7.96
CA ALA A 41 -5.10 43.84 -8.37
C ALA A 41 -4.23 43.87 -9.63
N TRP A 42 -4.44 44.84 -10.54
CA TRP A 42 -3.63 45.05 -11.75
C TRP A 42 -2.23 45.57 -11.49
N ARG A 43 -1.93 46.01 -10.27
CA ARG A 43 -0.58 46.48 -9.94
C ARG A 43 0.38 45.29 -9.87
N PHE A 44 1.57 45.39 -10.45
CA PHE A 44 2.50 44.27 -10.57
C PHE A 44 2.94 43.65 -9.21
N ASP A 45 2.95 44.44 -8.13
CA ASP A 45 3.29 44.01 -6.77
C ASP A 45 2.06 43.54 -5.97
N SER A 46 0.92 43.38 -6.63
CA SER A 46 -0.28 42.85 -6.00
C SER A 46 -0.13 41.36 -5.67
N PRO A 47 -0.78 40.90 -4.60
CA PRO A 47 -0.91 39.47 -4.32
C PRO A 47 -1.47 38.65 -5.48
N VAL A 48 -2.37 39.20 -6.31
CA VAL A 48 -2.94 38.51 -7.48
C VAL A 48 -1.87 38.24 -8.54
N GLN A 49 -1.08 39.26 -8.92
CA GLN A 49 -0.06 39.11 -9.95
C GLN A 49 1.11 38.24 -9.47
N PHE A 50 1.50 38.36 -8.20
CA PHE A 50 2.48 37.47 -7.60
C PHE A 50 2.01 36.00 -7.67
N ASN A 51 0.74 35.74 -7.36
CA ASN A 51 0.20 34.39 -7.34
C ASN A 51 -0.04 33.81 -8.75
N ALA A 52 -0.35 34.63 -9.75
CA ALA A 52 -0.42 34.20 -11.14
C ALA A 52 0.95 33.70 -11.63
N ASN A 53 2.00 34.47 -11.36
CA ASN A 53 3.39 34.07 -11.62
C ASN A 53 3.79 32.81 -10.85
N PHE A 54 3.42 32.70 -9.58
CA PHE A 54 3.69 31.50 -8.78
C PHE A 54 2.97 30.26 -9.33
N ALA A 55 1.71 30.39 -9.75
CA ALA A 55 0.96 29.30 -10.38
C ALA A 55 1.64 28.82 -11.67
N VAL A 56 2.12 29.74 -12.51
CA VAL A 56 2.91 29.40 -13.71
C VAL A 56 4.19 28.64 -13.34
N ALA A 57 4.93 29.10 -12.33
CA ALA A 57 6.14 28.45 -11.84
C ALA A 57 5.86 27.02 -11.32
N VAL A 58 4.76 26.83 -10.59
CA VAL A 58 4.29 25.50 -10.15
C VAL A 58 3.99 24.61 -11.35
N GLY A 59 3.32 25.14 -12.37
CA GLY A 59 3.07 24.42 -13.63
C GLY A 59 4.36 23.98 -14.32
N PHE A 60 5.37 24.85 -14.39
CA PHE A 60 6.70 24.54 -14.94
C PHE A 60 7.40 23.44 -14.15
N ALA A 61 7.44 23.58 -12.83
CA ALA A 61 8.06 22.61 -11.94
C ALA A 61 7.39 21.24 -12.10
N TRP A 62 6.06 21.21 -12.17
CA TRP A 62 5.29 20.00 -12.38
C TRP A 62 5.55 19.36 -13.74
N ALA A 63 5.48 20.10 -14.84
CA ALA A 63 5.73 19.57 -16.18
C ALA A 63 7.18 19.06 -16.33
N THR A 64 8.15 19.76 -15.75
CA THR A 64 9.56 19.34 -15.71
C THR A 64 9.73 18.05 -14.90
N PHE A 65 9.10 17.98 -13.73
CA PHE A 65 9.09 16.77 -12.90
C PHE A 65 8.51 15.58 -13.68
N GLN A 66 7.41 15.79 -14.40
CA GLN A 66 6.76 14.74 -15.18
C GLN A 66 7.57 14.31 -16.41
N LEU A 67 8.29 15.23 -17.07
CA LEU A 67 9.27 14.87 -18.11
C LEU A 67 10.35 13.94 -17.58
N TRP A 68 10.83 14.21 -16.37
CA TRP A 68 11.81 13.38 -15.71
C TRP A 68 11.23 12.02 -15.31
N VAL A 69 10.01 11.97 -14.77
CA VAL A 69 9.31 10.71 -14.43
C VAL A 69 9.10 9.83 -15.67
N HIS A 70 8.72 10.44 -16.78
CA HIS A 70 8.35 9.77 -18.02
C HIS A 70 9.46 9.79 -19.08
N ALA A 71 10.72 10.00 -18.69
CA ALA A 71 11.83 10.15 -19.63
C ALA A 71 11.99 8.96 -20.61
N ALA A 72 11.60 7.76 -20.18
CA ALA A 72 11.65 6.53 -20.98
C ALA A 72 10.43 6.33 -21.91
N ASP A 73 9.31 7.02 -21.67
CA ASP A 73 8.09 6.92 -22.48
C ASP A 73 8.05 8.06 -23.50
N ARG A 74 8.28 7.75 -24.78
CA ARG A 74 8.32 8.76 -25.85
C ARG A 74 7.00 9.52 -26.00
N VAL A 75 5.86 8.89 -25.74
CA VAL A 75 4.54 9.51 -25.91
C VAL A 75 4.27 10.47 -24.77
N GLU A 76 4.46 10.04 -23.53
CA GLU A 76 4.30 10.90 -22.37
C GLU A 76 5.33 12.03 -22.36
N ARG A 77 6.58 11.77 -22.77
CA ARG A 77 7.61 12.80 -22.89
C ARG A 77 7.18 13.92 -23.85
N ARG A 78 6.63 13.58 -25.03
CA ARG A 78 6.11 14.59 -25.98
C ARG A 78 4.98 15.42 -25.37
N ARG A 79 4.10 14.80 -24.60
CA ARG A 79 2.98 15.50 -23.92
C ARG A 79 3.48 16.47 -22.85
N TRP A 80 4.45 16.06 -22.05
CA TRP A 80 5.02 16.94 -21.02
C TRP A 80 5.94 18.03 -21.59
N CYS A 81 6.56 17.81 -22.77
CA CYS A 81 7.17 18.89 -23.54
C CYS A 81 6.13 19.91 -24.01
N ALA A 82 4.97 19.44 -24.49
CA ALA A 82 3.86 20.33 -24.83
C ALA A 82 3.32 21.07 -23.59
N ALA A 83 3.29 20.43 -22.41
CA ALA A 83 2.91 21.09 -21.16
C ALA A 83 3.91 22.19 -20.77
N LEU A 84 5.22 21.96 -20.92
CA LEU A 84 6.22 23.02 -20.74
C LEU A 84 6.00 24.18 -21.71
N LEU A 85 5.72 23.88 -22.98
CA LEU A 85 5.40 24.92 -23.96
C LEU A 85 4.17 25.73 -23.55
N VAL A 86 3.10 25.07 -23.07
CA VAL A 86 1.92 25.77 -22.51
C VAL A 86 2.35 26.71 -21.39
N MET A 87 3.20 26.25 -20.46
CA MET A 87 3.65 27.11 -19.37
C MET A 87 4.55 28.26 -19.82
N THR A 88 5.37 28.05 -20.85
CA THR A 88 6.16 29.13 -21.48
C THR A 88 5.26 30.19 -22.11
N LEU A 89 4.18 29.77 -22.79
CA LEU A 89 3.21 30.71 -23.35
C LEU A 89 2.55 31.53 -22.24
N LEU A 90 2.08 30.90 -21.16
CA LEU A 90 1.46 31.59 -20.02
C LEU A 90 2.45 32.52 -19.29
N ALA A 91 3.72 32.12 -19.13
CA ALA A 91 4.76 33.00 -18.58
C ALA A 91 5.05 34.21 -19.48
N THR A 92 4.92 34.03 -20.80
CA THR A 92 5.13 35.12 -21.76
C THR A 92 4.01 36.15 -21.66
N ILE A 93 2.76 35.70 -21.46
CA ILE A 93 1.59 36.55 -21.22
C ILE A 93 1.77 37.31 -19.89
N GLN A 94 2.15 36.63 -18.81
CA GLN A 94 2.41 37.31 -17.53
C GLN A 94 3.57 38.32 -17.60
N ALA A 95 4.50 38.12 -18.53
CA ALA A 95 5.61 39.04 -18.77
C ALA A 95 5.24 40.19 -19.72
N SER A 96 4.22 40.05 -20.58
CA SER A 96 3.82 41.14 -21.48
C SER A 96 3.28 42.33 -20.70
N ASP A 97 2.53 42.12 -19.62
CA ASP A 97 2.03 43.20 -18.76
C ASP A 97 3.17 44.07 -18.23
N TRP A 98 4.22 43.42 -17.71
CA TRP A 98 5.42 44.11 -17.24
C TRP A 98 6.15 44.85 -18.36
N LEU A 99 6.22 44.26 -19.56
CA LEU A 99 6.86 44.88 -20.73
C LEU A 99 6.06 46.08 -21.27
N VAL A 100 4.73 46.05 -21.18
CA VAL A 100 3.85 47.18 -21.50
C VAL A 100 4.02 48.29 -20.47
N ASP A 101 4.00 47.96 -19.18
CA ASP A 101 4.18 48.92 -18.08
C ASP A 101 5.55 49.62 -18.13
N THR A 102 6.60 48.90 -18.49
CA THR A 102 7.95 49.45 -18.67
C THR A 102 8.17 50.11 -20.04
N SER A 103 7.11 50.22 -20.87
CA SER A 103 7.14 50.82 -22.21
C SER A 103 8.12 50.13 -23.19
N VAL A 104 8.49 48.88 -22.92
CA VAL A 104 9.34 48.07 -23.81
C VAL A 104 8.57 47.61 -25.03
N ILE A 105 7.27 47.32 -24.88
CA ILE A 105 6.34 47.03 -25.98
C ILE A 105 5.14 47.98 -25.92
N ARG A 106 4.53 48.27 -27.09
CA ARG A 106 3.46 49.28 -27.21
C ARG A 106 2.07 48.78 -26.81
N ASN A 107 1.82 47.48 -26.94
CA ASN A 107 0.55 46.85 -26.60
C ASN A 107 0.73 45.34 -26.47
N ASP A 108 -0.19 44.71 -25.74
CA ASP A 108 -0.35 43.29 -25.41
C ASP A 108 -1.11 42.46 -26.47
N TRP A 109 -1.17 42.93 -27.72
CA TRP A 109 -1.98 42.29 -28.79
C TRP A 109 -1.67 40.81 -29.05
N LEU A 110 -0.53 40.31 -28.58
CA LEU A 110 -0.11 38.92 -28.67
C LEU A 110 -0.81 38.00 -27.66
N ASP A 111 -1.44 38.55 -26.64
CA ASP A 111 -1.95 37.77 -25.50
C ASP A 111 -3.11 36.86 -25.92
N VAL A 112 -4.01 37.37 -26.76
CA VAL A 112 -5.12 36.59 -27.32
C VAL A 112 -4.61 35.39 -28.15
N PRO A 113 -3.72 35.56 -29.16
CA PRO A 113 -3.08 34.44 -29.85
C PRO A 113 -2.38 33.43 -28.92
N LEU A 114 -1.63 33.91 -27.91
CA LEU A 114 -0.89 33.07 -26.97
C LEU A 114 -1.83 32.24 -26.09
N TRP A 115 -2.90 32.86 -25.56
CA TRP A 115 -3.96 32.19 -24.80
C TRP A 115 -4.68 31.11 -25.64
N LEU A 116 -5.00 31.42 -26.91
CA LEU A 116 -5.61 30.44 -27.83
C LEU A 116 -4.67 29.26 -28.14
N ALA A 117 -3.38 29.52 -28.29
CA ALA A 117 -2.37 28.48 -28.48
C ALA A 117 -2.22 27.60 -27.23
N ALA A 118 -2.10 28.22 -26.05
CA ALA A 118 -1.97 27.54 -24.77
C ALA A 118 -3.15 26.60 -24.50
N THR A 119 -4.40 27.08 -24.65
CA THR A 119 -5.58 26.24 -24.41
C THR A 119 -5.72 25.10 -25.42
N ARG A 120 -5.35 25.32 -26.69
CA ARG A 120 -5.40 24.27 -27.73
C ARG A 120 -4.36 23.18 -27.49
N LEU A 121 -3.15 23.55 -27.12
CA LEU A 121 -2.10 22.61 -26.73
C LEU A 121 -2.51 21.82 -25.48
N LEU A 122 -3.05 22.49 -24.47
CA LEU A 122 -3.53 21.86 -23.25
C LEU A 122 -4.69 20.90 -23.51
N TYR A 123 -5.64 21.27 -24.37
CA TYR A 123 -6.69 20.35 -24.84
C TYR A 123 -6.09 19.11 -25.51
N GLY A 124 -5.08 19.28 -26.35
CA GLY A 124 -4.32 18.18 -26.96
C GLY A 124 -3.69 17.23 -25.94
N ILE A 125 -3.25 17.78 -24.80
CA ILE A 125 -2.74 17.02 -23.66
C ILE A 125 -3.87 16.31 -22.92
N VAL A 126 -5.03 16.94 -22.67
CA VAL A 126 -6.07 16.38 -21.79
C VAL A 126 -7.17 15.53 -22.49
N ARG A 127 -7.17 15.49 -23.83
CA ARG A 127 -8.24 14.86 -24.64
C ARG A 127 -8.14 13.34 -24.80
N HIS A 128 -7.12 12.67 -24.28
CA HIS A 128 -6.88 11.27 -24.63
C HIS A 128 -7.99 10.34 -24.11
N PRO A 129 -8.37 9.26 -24.85
CA PRO A 129 -9.51 8.40 -24.48
C PRO A 129 -9.37 7.71 -23.11
N ARG A 130 -8.12 7.53 -22.65
CA ARG A 130 -7.80 6.94 -21.33
C ARG A 130 -7.73 7.98 -20.19
N GLU A 131 -8.00 9.25 -20.48
CA GLU A 131 -7.89 10.32 -19.50
C GLU A 131 -9.15 10.56 -18.69
N ARG A 132 -8.91 11.04 -17.48
CA ARG A 132 -9.90 11.12 -16.43
C ARG A 132 -10.81 12.34 -16.66
N PRO A 133 -12.12 12.26 -16.37
CA PRO A 133 -13.06 13.36 -16.63
C PRO A 133 -12.65 14.70 -15.97
N TRP A 134 -11.99 14.63 -14.82
CA TRP A 134 -11.63 15.77 -13.98
C TRP A 134 -10.61 16.72 -14.61
N ALA A 135 -9.58 16.18 -15.28
CA ALA A 135 -8.59 17.01 -15.97
C ALA A 135 -9.25 17.82 -17.10
N ARG A 136 -10.20 17.20 -17.82
CA ARG A 136 -11.01 17.89 -18.84
C ARG A 136 -11.97 18.91 -18.23
N SER A 137 -12.57 18.62 -17.08
CA SER A 137 -13.42 19.59 -16.37
C SER A 137 -12.62 20.80 -15.88
N ALA A 138 -11.42 20.60 -15.34
CA ALA A 138 -10.52 21.68 -14.94
C ALA A 138 -10.08 22.54 -16.14
N TRP A 139 -9.74 21.89 -17.26
CA TRP A 139 -9.47 22.60 -18.51
C TRP A 139 -10.67 23.42 -18.99
N ARG A 140 -11.89 22.88 -18.95
CA ARG A 140 -13.11 23.63 -19.31
C ARG A 140 -13.33 24.84 -18.41
N LEU A 141 -13.09 24.69 -17.11
CA LEU A 141 -13.19 25.80 -16.16
C LEU A 141 -12.17 26.89 -16.49
N GLY A 142 -10.92 26.51 -16.78
CA GLY A 142 -9.89 27.45 -17.22
C GLY A 142 -10.25 28.15 -18.52
N LEU A 143 -10.89 27.45 -19.47
CA LEU A 143 -11.37 28.06 -20.72
C LEU A 143 -12.47 29.11 -20.46
N VAL A 144 -13.36 28.89 -19.50
CA VAL A 144 -14.38 29.88 -19.10
C VAL A 144 -13.72 31.12 -18.54
N PHE A 145 -12.76 30.96 -17.62
CA PHE A 145 -12.04 32.09 -17.03
C PHE A 145 -11.15 32.82 -18.04
N GLN A 146 -10.46 32.10 -18.92
CA GLN A 146 -9.71 32.70 -20.03
C GLN A 146 -10.62 33.53 -20.94
N THR A 147 -11.82 33.02 -21.26
CA THR A 147 -12.76 33.75 -22.11
C THR A 147 -13.22 35.03 -21.42
N ALA A 148 -13.49 34.96 -20.11
CA ALA A 148 -13.82 36.14 -19.31
C ALA A 148 -12.67 37.15 -19.29
N PHE A 149 -11.43 36.71 -19.05
CA PHE A 149 -10.22 37.53 -19.13
C PHE A 149 -10.14 38.25 -20.48
N ILE A 150 -10.15 37.51 -21.60
CA ILE A 150 -10.09 38.10 -22.95
C ILE A 150 -11.22 39.12 -23.18
N VAL A 151 -12.43 38.87 -22.67
CA VAL A 151 -13.56 39.81 -22.81
C VAL A 151 -13.37 41.07 -21.96
N PHE A 152 -12.88 40.96 -20.73
CA PHE A 152 -12.62 42.12 -19.87
C PHE A 152 -11.41 42.93 -20.33
N ASP A 153 -10.38 42.23 -20.79
CA ASP A 153 -9.15 42.79 -21.32
C ASP A 153 -9.40 43.56 -22.64
N LEU A 154 -10.02 42.91 -23.64
CA LEU A 154 -10.49 43.59 -24.85
C LEU A 154 -11.59 44.64 -24.54
N GLY A 155 -12.34 44.41 -23.47
CA GLY A 155 -13.39 45.29 -22.95
C GLY A 155 -12.85 46.59 -22.35
N ASN A 156 -11.57 46.70 -21.99
CA ASN A 156 -10.98 47.98 -21.56
C ASN A 156 -10.91 49.05 -22.67
N GLY A 157 -11.40 48.74 -23.88
CA GLY A 157 -11.71 49.68 -24.93
C GLY A 157 -12.85 50.68 -24.59
N PRO A 158 -12.95 51.81 -25.31
CA PRO A 158 -13.84 52.93 -24.98
C PRO A 158 -15.34 52.59 -24.95
N LEU A 159 -15.78 51.47 -25.54
CA LEU A 159 -17.19 51.07 -25.57
C LEU A 159 -17.71 50.52 -24.22
N PHE A 160 -16.88 49.75 -23.49
CA PHE A 160 -17.31 49.04 -22.27
C PHE A 160 -17.23 49.91 -21.01
N LYS A 161 -16.36 50.95 -21.02
CA LYS A 161 -16.21 51.97 -19.96
C LYS A 161 -17.51 52.72 -19.62
N SER A 162 -18.55 52.60 -20.44
CA SER A 162 -19.84 53.27 -20.25
C SER A 162 -20.90 52.43 -19.53
N ILE A 163 -20.68 51.12 -19.31
CA ILE A 163 -21.75 50.19 -18.89
C ILE A 163 -21.47 49.48 -17.55
N VAL A 164 -20.20 49.28 -17.12
CA VAL A 164 -19.88 48.47 -15.92
C VAL A 164 -18.73 49.05 -15.11
N ALA A 165 -19.00 49.39 -13.83
CA ALA A 165 -18.05 49.74 -12.76
C ALA A 165 -16.94 50.77 -13.12
N GLY A 166 -16.12 51.18 -12.15
CA GLY A 166 -14.98 52.06 -12.42
C GLY A 166 -13.88 51.32 -13.23
N PRO A 167 -13.06 52.03 -14.02
CA PRO A 167 -12.00 51.42 -14.84
C PRO A 167 -11.03 50.54 -14.03
N ASP A 168 -10.73 50.92 -12.78
CA ASP A 168 -9.89 50.11 -11.88
C ASP A 168 -10.52 48.77 -11.47
N ALA A 169 -11.86 48.73 -11.38
CA ALA A 169 -12.59 47.53 -11.03
C ALA A 169 -12.60 46.53 -12.19
N VAL A 170 -12.76 47.01 -13.44
CA VAL A 170 -12.72 46.16 -14.63
C VAL A 170 -11.32 45.57 -14.83
N ALA A 171 -10.27 46.39 -14.72
CA ALA A 171 -8.89 45.92 -14.76
C ALA A 171 -8.62 44.88 -13.66
N SER A 172 -9.05 45.15 -12.42
CA SER A 172 -8.88 44.18 -11.32
C SER A 172 -9.63 42.86 -11.57
N ILE A 173 -10.84 42.90 -12.14
CA ILE A 173 -11.59 41.68 -12.50
C ILE A 173 -10.85 40.89 -13.58
N SER A 174 -10.22 41.56 -14.55
CA SER A 174 -9.40 40.93 -15.59
C SER A 174 -8.31 40.06 -14.94
N GLU A 175 -7.47 40.63 -14.08
CA GLU A 175 -6.39 39.91 -13.38
C GLU A 175 -6.87 38.70 -12.58
N TRP A 176 -7.99 38.85 -11.87
CA TRP A 176 -8.58 37.74 -11.12
C TRP A 176 -9.01 36.61 -12.05
N THR A 177 -9.63 36.94 -13.19
CA THR A 177 -10.01 35.93 -14.18
C THR A 177 -8.80 35.30 -14.86
N GLU A 178 -7.70 36.03 -15.02
CA GLU A 178 -6.45 35.49 -15.53
C GLU A 178 -5.83 34.46 -14.57
N LEU A 179 -5.64 34.83 -13.30
CA LEU A 179 -5.15 33.95 -12.25
C LEU A 179 -5.95 32.64 -12.20
N LEU A 180 -7.28 32.74 -12.15
CA LEU A 180 -8.17 31.58 -12.08
C LEU A 180 -8.10 30.70 -13.33
N ALA A 181 -7.81 31.28 -14.50
CA ALA A 181 -7.57 30.52 -15.73
C ALA A 181 -6.26 29.73 -15.64
N ILE A 182 -5.17 30.37 -15.22
CA ILE A 182 -3.84 29.75 -15.03
C ILE A 182 -3.93 28.61 -14.00
N GLU A 183 -4.53 28.86 -12.83
CA GLU A 183 -4.70 27.85 -11.79
C GLU A 183 -5.50 26.64 -12.29
N SER A 184 -6.57 26.88 -13.06
CA SER A 184 -7.39 25.82 -13.63
C SER A 184 -6.60 24.95 -14.63
N TYR A 185 -5.70 25.56 -15.40
CA TYR A 185 -4.82 24.87 -16.34
C TYR A 185 -3.73 24.05 -15.64
N VAL A 186 -3.11 24.60 -14.59
CA VAL A 186 -2.16 23.87 -13.74
C VAL A 186 -2.86 22.70 -13.03
N MET A 187 -4.07 22.93 -12.51
CA MET A 187 -4.90 21.88 -11.92
C MET A 187 -5.22 20.77 -12.92
N ALA A 188 -5.52 21.10 -14.19
CA ALA A 188 -5.75 20.10 -15.24
C ALA A 188 -4.52 19.20 -15.44
N LEU A 189 -3.31 19.78 -15.45
CA LEU A 189 -2.04 19.04 -15.56
C LEU A 189 -1.79 18.13 -14.34
N VAL A 190 -2.09 18.59 -13.13
CA VAL A 190 -1.94 17.80 -11.89
C VAL A 190 -2.96 16.66 -11.83
N LEU A 191 -4.22 16.92 -12.16
CA LEU A 191 -5.30 15.93 -12.11
C LEU A 191 -5.10 14.78 -13.10
N ARG A 192 -4.34 14.99 -14.17
CA ARG A 192 -3.96 13.96 -15.15
C ARG A 192 -3.19 12.80 -14.50
N THR A 193 -2.34 13.07 -13.52
CA THR A 193 -1.36 12.10 -12.99
C THR A 193 -1.80 11.42 -11.70
N VAL A 194 -2.95 11.80 -11.14
CA VAL A 194 -3.48 11.16 -9.95
C VAL A 194 -3.73 9.69 -10.28
N GLY A 195 -3.19 8.71 -9.53
CA GLY A 195 -3.45 7.27 -9.63
C GLY A 195 -2.74 6.52 -10.78
N PRO A 196 -2.48 5.20 -10.64
CA PRO A 196 -1.58 4.44 -11.51
C PRO A 196 -2.11 4.26 -12.95
N PRO A 197 -1.22 4.17 -13.96
CA PRO A 197 -1.60 3.91 -15.33
C PRO A 197 -2.19 2.49 -15.47
N ALA A 198 -3.05 2.31 -16.48
CA ALA A 198 -3.46 0.98 -16.91
C ALA A 198 -2.23 0.21 -17.41
N PRO A 199 -2.05 -1.06 -17.04
CA PRO A 199 -0.97 -1.87 -17.59
C PRO A 199 -1.10 -1.90 -19.13
N THR A 200 -0.03 -1.59 -19.84
CA THR A 200 0.04 -1.87 -21.28
C THR A 200 0.21 -3.37 -21.46
N ALA A 201 -0.59 -3.99 -22.32
CA ALA A 201 -0.63 -5.44 -22.58
C ALA A 201 0.68 -6.04 -23.15
N ALA A 202 1.77 -5.28 -23.19
CA ALA A 202 3.06 -5.73 -23.69
C ALA A 202 4.17 -5.21 -22.78
N SER A 203 4.77 -6.12 -22.01
CA SER A 203 6.22 -6.38 -21.98
C SER A 203 6.61 -7.17 -20.73
N PHE A 204 7.05 -8.42 -20.95
CA PHE A 204 7.77 -9.32 -20.03
C PHE A 204 7.12 -9.68 -18.68
N GLY A 205 6.64 -10.93 -18.57
CA GLY A 205 6.18 -11.54 -17.32
C GLY A 205 4.84 -11.01 -16.82
N LEU A 206 4.15 -11.81 -16.00
CA LEU A 206 2.90 -11.37 -15.37
C LEU A 206 3.22 -10.30 -14.34
N ALA A 207 3.17 -9.02 -14.73
CA ALA A 207 3.35 -7.87 -13.84
C ALA A 207 2.14 -7.72 -12.87
N VAL A 208 1.87 -8.78 -12.09
CA VAL A 208 0.72 -8.92 -11.20
C VAL A 208 0.70 -7.83 -10.13
N GLY A 209 1.85 -7.29 -9.74
CA GLY A 209 1.96 -6.14 -8.85
C GLY A 209 1.35 -4.89 -9.46
N SER A 210 1.78 -4.54 -10.67
CA SER A 210 1.23 -3.39 -11.39
C SER A 210 -0.27 -3.59 -11.67
N ARG A 211 -0.66 -4.80 -12.07
CA ARG A 211 -2.06 -5.16 -12.29
C ARG A 211 -2.90 -5.05 -11.02
N ALA A 212 -2.40 -5.54 -9.89
CA ALA A 212 -3.05 -5.48 -8.59
C ALA A 212 -3.26 -4.04 -8.12
N ARG A 213 -2.23 -3.19 -8.24
CA ARG A 213 -2.32 -1.75 -7.92
C ARG A 213 -3.33 -1.04 -8.81
N TRP A 214 -3.26 -1.26 -10.12
CA TRP A 214 -4.22 -0.69 -11.06
C TRP A 214 -5.65 -1.13 -10.73
N LEU A 215 -5.88 -2.43 -10.54
CA LEU A 215 -7.21 -2.97 -10.25
C LEU A 215 -7.74 -2.47 -8.91
N PHE A 216 -6.89 -2.34 -7.89
CA PHE A 216 -7.27 -1.78 -6.60
C PHE A 216 -7.84 -0.36 -6.72
N ASP A 217 -7.19 0.49 -7.51
CA ASP A 217 -7.62 1.86 -7.74
C ASP A 217 -8.80 1.94 -8.73
N ALA A 218 -8.77 1.19 -9.83
CA ALA A 218 -9.80 1.17 -10.86
C ALA A 218 -11.12 0.57 -10.34
N ALA A 219 -11.07 -0.58 -9.66
CA ALA A 219 -12.25 -1.23 -9.08
C ALA A 219 -12.63 -0.69 -7.68
N ARG A 220 -11.87 0.29 -7.15
CA ARG A 220 -12.15 0.97 -5.86
C ARG A 220 -12.25 0.02 -4.70
N LEU A 221 -11.26 -0.86 -4.61
CA LEU A 221 -11.25 -1.91 -3.62
C LEU A 221 -10.89 -1.39 -2.22
N PHE A 222 -10.55 -0.10 -2.06
CA PHE A 222 -10.30 0.50 -0.75
C PHE A 222 -11.50 0.31 0.18
N ARG A 223 -11.25 -0.45 1.26
CA ARG A 223 -12.22 -0.78 2.30
C ARG A 223 -11.89 -0.09 3.61
N LYS A 224 -10.62 -0.14 4.02
CA LYS A 224 -10.15 0.36 5.31
C LYS A 224 -8.70 0.80 5.18
N ALA A 225 -8.35 1.92 5.83
CA ALA A 225 -6.96 2.32 6.04
C ALA A 225 -6.31 1.38 7.07
N SER A 226 -5.85 0.23 6.59
CA SER A 226 -5.10 -0.74 7.38
C SER A 226 -3.59 -0.50 7.27
N TYR A 227 -3.10 0.02 6.14
CA TYR A 227 -1.70 0.38 5.94
C TYR A 227 -1.54 1.51 4.91
N PRO A 228 -1.03 2.70 5.30
CA PRO A 228 -0.85 3.14 6.69
C PRO A 228 -2.20 3.30 7.39
N PRO A 229 -2.28 3.20 8.73
CA PRO A 229 -3.52 3.32 9.48
C PRO A 229 -4.01 4.79 9.62
N VAL A 230 -3.77 5.62 8.59
CA VAL A 230 -4.09 7.04 8.56
C VAL A 230 -5.01 7.28 7.36
N ARG A 231 -6.29 7.59 7.62
CA ARG A 231 -7.28 7.79 6.54
C ARG A 231 -6.90 8.93 5.58
N ALA A 232 -6.29 10.00 6.10
CA ALA A 232 -5.87 11.14 5.30
C ALA A 232 -4.81 10.78 4.23
N ALA A 233 -4.01 9.74 4.46
CA ALA A 233 -2.99 9.28 3.51
C ALA A 233 -3.57 8.72 2.20
N PHE A 234 -4.89 8.49 2.13
CA PHE A 234 -5.57 8.00 0.94
C PHE A 234 -6.26 9.12 0.14
N TYR A 235 -6.22 10.38 0.62
CA TYR A 235 -6.55 11.53 -0.22
C TYR A 235 -5.39 11.74 -1.20
N PRO A 236 -5.60 11.88 -2.51
CA PRO A 236 -4.51 11.80 -3.49
C PRO A 236 -3.52 12.95 -3.42
N GLY A 237 -3.95 14.18 -3.11
CA GLY A 237 -3.05 15.31 -2.93
C GLY A 237 -2.13 15.07 -1.75
N VAL A 238 -2.72 14.65 -0.63
CA VAL A 238 -1.97 14.23 0.56
C VAL A 238 -1.08 13.02 0.26
N ARG A 239 -1.55 12.03 -0.50
CA ARG A 239 -0.80 10.84 -0.87
C ARG A 239 0.45 11.18 -1.67
N ALA A 240 0.34 12.05 -2.68
CA ALA A 240 1.48 12.48 -3.48
C ALA A 240 2.54 13.19 -2.62
N VAL A 241 2.10 14.12 -1.76
CA VAL A 241 2.98 14.82 -0.81
C VAL A 241 3.65 13.83 0.15
N LEU A 242 2.88 12.90 0.73
CA LEU A 242 3.42 11.87 1.62
C LEU A 242 4.40 10.94 0.90
N ILE A 243 4.17 10.59 -0.36
CA ILE A 243 5.12 9.81 -1.17
C ILE A 243 6.42 10.58 -1.33
N VAL A 244 6.39 11.87 -1.65
CA VAL A 244 7.61 12.70 -1.78
C VAL A 244 8.35 12.77 -0.44
N ILE A 245 7.66 13.12 0.65
CA ILE A 245 8.25 13.22 1.99
C ILE A 245 8.86 11.88 2.43
N THR A 246 8.12 10.79 2.27
CA THR A 246 8.58 9.45 2.67
C THR A 246 9.75 8.99 1.80
N SER A 247 9.74 9.30 0.49
CA SER A 247 10.85 8.96 -0.42
C SER A 247 12.13 9.69 -0.04
N LEU A 248 12.04 10.99 0.24
CA LEU A 248 13.17 11.79 0.72
C LEU A 248 13.70 11.25 2.05
N TRP A 249 12.81 11.06 3.03
CA TRP A 249 13.18 10.53 4.34
C TRP A 249 13.87 9.16 4.23
N LEU A 250 13.32 8.24 3.44
CA LEU A 250 13.91 6.90 3.26
C LEU A 250 15.25 6.94 2.52
N ALA A 251 15.38 7.76 1.47
CA ALA A 251 16.66 7.93 0.77
C ALA A 251 17.75 8.46 1.70
N LEU A 252 17.39 9.38 2.60
CA LEU A 252 18.33 9.98 3.56
C LEU A 252 18.66 9.08 4.75
N THR A 253 17.72 8.28 5.22
CA THR A 253 17.89 7.46 6.44
C THR A 253 18.34 6.03 6.16
N VAL A 254 17.81 5.41 5.11
CA VAL A 254 18.11 4.03 4.72
C VAL A 254 19.04 4.01 3.52
N GLY A 255 18.69 4.71 2.44
CA GLY A 255 19.45 4.67 1.19
C GLY A 255 20.91 5.10 1.33
N ARG A 256 21.19 6.11 2.18
CA ARG A 256 22.56 6.54 2.52
C ARG A 256 23.40 5.52 3.27
N ARG A 257 22.80 4.51 3.90
CA ARG A 257 23.53 3.43 4.59
C ARG A 257 23.84 2.26 3.65
N LEU A 258 23.21 2.23 2.48
CA LEU A 258 23.32 1.16 1.51
C LEU A 258 24.38 1.51 0.44
N HIS A 259 25.48 0.77 0.45
CA HIS A 259 26.57 0.91 -0.52
C HIS A 259 27.09 -0.45 -0.98
N GLY A 260 27.50 -0.54 -2.25
CA GLY A 260 28.08 -1.76 -2.82
C GLY A 260 27.90 -1.84 -4.33
N ALA A 261 28.69 -2.71 -4.99
CA ALA A 261 28.73 -2.80 -6.46
C ALA A 261 27.38 -3.14 -7.12
N LYS A 262 26.46 -3.81 -6.39
CA LYS A 262 25.12 -4.19 -6.88
C LYS A 262 24.00 -3.25 -6.39
N ILE A 263 24.34 -2.21 -5.62
CA ILE A 263 23.41 -1.26 -5.03
C ILE A 263 23.42 0.02 -5.86
N ALA A 264 22.24 0.51 -6.22
CA ALA A 264 22.11 1.76 -6.96
C ALA A 264 22.59 2.95 -6.11
N SER A 265 23.11 4.00 -6.75
CA SER A 265 23.52 5.21 -6.03
C SER A 265 22.33 5.87 -5.33
N GLY A 266 22.57 6.63 -4.26
CA GLY A 266 21.49 7.30 -3.51
C GLY A 266 20.58 8.17 -4.38
N TRP A 267 21.13 8.83 -5.40
CA TRP A 267 20.34 9.60 -6.37
C TRP A 267 19.45 8.72 -7.25
N VAL A 268 19.95 7.56 -7.69
CA VAL A 268 19.14 6.59 -8.44
C VAL A 268 18.04 6.01 -7.55
N GLN A 269 18.35 5.73 -6.27
CA GLN A 269 17.35 5.25 -5.32
C GLN A 269 16.23 6.28 -5.08
N LEU A 270 16.59 7.56 -4.88
CA LEU A 270 15.60 8.64 -4.74
C LEU A 270 14.75 8.78 -6.01
N ARG A 271 15.38 8.72 -7.19
CA ARG A 271 14.67 8.72 -8.46
C ARG A 271 13.67 7.57 -8.54
N ASP A 272 14.11 6.36 -8.24
CA ASP A 272 13.28 5.18 -8.40
C ASP A 272 12.12 5.21 -7.39
N LEU A 273 12.33 5.66 -6.16
CA LEU A 273 11.26 5.91 -5.18
C LEU A 273 10.20 6.89 -5.70
N LEU A 274 10.63 8.05 -6.21
CA LEU A 274 9.72 9.08 -6.70
C LEU A 274 8.96 8.60 -7.93
N VAL A 275 9.63 7.95 -8.88
CA VAL A 275 8.99 7.44 -10.09
C VAL A 275 8.02 6.30 -9.76
N LEU A 276 8.47 5.27 -9.03
CA LEU A 276 7.61 4.14 -8.67
C LEU A 276 6.42 4.60 -7.82
N GLY A 277 6.65 5.50 -6.87
CA GLY A 277 5.61 6.01 -6.00
C GLY A 277 4.57 6.86 -6.71
N LEU A 278 5.01 7.90 -7.43
CA LEU A 278 4.09 8.88 -8.03
C LEU A 278 3.46 8.37 -9.34
N ARG A 279 4.19 7.58 -10.13
CA ARG A 279 3.69 7.02 -11.40
C ARG A 279 2.97 5.70 -11.19
N ASP A 280 3.62 4.73 -10.53
CA ASP A 280 3.13 3.34 -10.50
C ASP A 280 2.30 3.04 -9.23
N GLY A 281 2.11 4.04 -8.37
CA GLY A 281 1.39 3.91 -7.10
C GLY A 281 2.09 2.98 -6.11
N PHE A 282 3.39 2.72 -6.31
CA PHE A 282 4.19 1.81 -5.50
C PHE A 282 4.42 2.40 -4.10
N ASP A 283 4.39 1.55 -3.08
CA ASP A 283 4.64 1.97 -1.70
C ASP A 283 6.15 2.23 -1.48
N PRO A 284 6.58 3.46 -1.09
CA PRO A 284 7.99 3.77 -0.92
C PRO A 284 8.72 2.90 0.11
N LEU A 285 8.03 2.46 1.16
CA LEU A 285 8.61 1.54 2.16
C LEU A 285 8.91 0.17 1.55
N SER A 286 8.00 -0.34 0.72
CA SER A 286 8.16 -1.61 0.03
C SER A 286 9.42 -1.66 -0.85
N TYR A 287 9.89 -0.52 -1.38
CA TYR A 287 11.11 -0.44 -2.20
C TYR A 287 12.34 -1.00 -1.47
N TYR A 288 12.53 -0.60 -0.21
CA TYR A 288 13.65 -1.08 0.61
C TYR A 288 13.38 -2.45 1.22
N TYR A 289 12.14 -2.73 1.61
CA TYR A 289 11.81 -4.05 2.12
C TYR A 289 12.03 -5.14 1.07
N GLN A 290 11.81 -4.85 -0.20
CA GLN A 290 11.84 -5.82 -1.30
C GLN A 290 13.14 -5.78 -2.11
N ASP A 291 14.21 -5.21 -1.55
CA ASP A 291 15.54 -5.12 -2.16
C ASP A 291 15.57 -4.43 -3.54
N LEU A 292 14.61 -3.53 -3.82
CA LEU A 292 14.52 -2.84 -5.12
C LEU A 292 15.57 -1.73 -5.30
N TYR A 293 16.36 -1.42 -4.26
CA TYR A 293 17.54 -0.55 -4.33
C TYR A 293 18.71 -1.15 -5.11
N ARG A 294 18.60 -2.41 -5.56
CA ARG A 294 19.60 -3.05 -6.42
C ARG A 294 19.49 -2.54 -7.85
N ALA A 295 20.57 -2.63 -8.63
CA ALA A 295 20.67 -2.02 -9.97
C ALA A 295 19.52 -2.35 -10.95
N THR A 296 18.90 -3.53 -10.83
CA THR A 296 17.76 -3.96 -11.67
C THR A 296 16.39 -3.84 -10.98
N GLY A 297 16.34 -3.38 -9.74
CA GLY A 297 15.14 -3.46 -8.89
C GLY A 297 13.94 -2.68 -9.42
N ARG A 298 14.14 -1.52 -10.04
CA ARG A 298 13.04 -0.75 -10.65
C ARG A 298 12.30 -1.52 -11.75
N ALA A 299 13.00 -2.31 -12.56
CA ALA A 299 12.36 -3.12 -13.60
C ALA A 299 11.53 -4.26 -13.00
N GLU A 300 11.90 -4.75 -11.81
CA GLU A 300 11.21 -5.83 -11.13
C GLU A 300 9.99 -5.37 -10.32
N ALA A 301 9.86 -4.08 -9.99
CA ALA A 301 8.79 -3.53 -9.15
C ALA A 301 7.36 -3.90 -9.63
N GLY A 302 7.19 -4.13 -10.94
CA GLY A 302 5.92 -4.57 -11.51
C GLY A 302 5.46 -5.97 -11.06
N PHE A 303 6.38 -6.82 -10.62
CA PHE A 303 6.09 -8.19 -10.15
C PHE A 303 5.83 -8.27 -8.65
N TYR A 304 6.10 -7.20 -7.90
CA TYR A 304 5.91 -7.18 -6.45
C TYR A 304 4.54 -6.65 -6.07
N LEU A 305 3.86 -7.34 -5.15
CA LEU A 305 2.72 -6.77 -4.41
C LEU A 305 3.21 -5.87 -3.28
N THR A 306 2.46 -4.83 -2.96
CA THR A 306 2.70 -3.98 -1.78
C THR A 306 1.59 -4.12 -0.76
N ARG A 307 1.84 -3.69 0.48
CA ARG A 307 0.81 -3.64 1.52
C ARG A 307 -0.32 -2.65 1.18
N HIS A 308 -0.06 -1.64 0.34
CA HIS A 308 -1.03 -0.61 0.01
C HIS A 308 -2.29 -1.20 -0.65
N GLU A 309 -2.17 -1.90 -1.76
CA GLU A 309 -3.33 -2.50 -2.42
C GLU A 309 -3.87 -3.71 -1.65
N THR A 310 -2.98 -4.54 -1.11
CA THR A 310 -3.34 -5.83 -0.50
C THR A 310 -4.10 -5.68 0.82
N LYS A 311 -3.55 -4.90 1.78
CA LYS A 311 -4.12 -4.76 3.13
C LYS A 311 -5.34 -3.84 3.17
N ASN A 312 -5.43 -2.88 2.26
CA ASN A 312 -6.53 -1.90 2.29
C ASN A 312 -7.77 -2.37 1.54
N GLY A 313 -7.71 -3.48 0.81
CA GLY A 313 -8.93 -4.18 0.39
C GLY A 313 -8.84 -5.12 -0.79
N LEU A 314 -7.73 -5.17 -1.56
CA LEU A 314 -7.61 -6.13 -2.66
C LEU A 314 -7.74 -7.59 -2.19
N LEU A 315 -7.00 -7.99 -1.16
CA LEU A 315 -7.10 -9.37 -0.63
C LEU A 315 -8.49 -9.67 -0.11
N TYR A 316 -9.16 -8.67 0.48
CA TYR A 316 -10.54 -8.83 0.91
C TYR A 316 -11.48 -9.06 -0.26
N ALA A 317 -11.33 -8.32 -1.36
CA ALA A 317 -12.14 -8.46 -2.55
C ALA A 317 -11.94 -9.84 -3.21
N LEU A 318 -10.69 -10.28 -3.38
CA LEU A 318 -10.36 -11.60 -3.89
C LEU A 318 -10.99 -12.71 -3.03
N ASN A 319 -10.77 -12.66 -1.71
CA ASN A 319 -11.29 -13.65 -0.74
C ASN A 319 -12.81 -13.56 -0.48
N ARG A 320 -13.53 -12.76 -1.27
CA ARG A 320 -15.00 -12.59 -1.23
C ARG A 320 -15.66 -12.83 -2.59
N MET A 321 -14.89 -13.22 -3.61
CA MET A 321 -15.45 -13.58 -4.92
C MET A 321 -16.29 -14.86 -4.86
N ARG A 322 -15.99 -15.76 -3.92
CA ARG A 322 -16.75 -16.98 -3.66
C ARG A 322 -17.68 -16.81 -2.47
N ALA A 323 -18.81 -17.51 -2.50
CA ALA A 323 -19.78 -17.50 -1.40
C ALA A 323 -19.12 -18.00 -0.11
N GLN A 324 -19.38 -17.35 1.03
CA GLN A 324 -18.81 -17.73 2.31
C GLN A 324 -19.78 -18.66 3.05
N PRO A 325 -19.46 -19.97 3.24
CA PRO A 325 -20.35 -20.90 3.92
C PRO A 325 -20.32 -20.77 5.46
N TYR A 326 -19.27 -20.16 6.00
CA TYR A 326 -19.06 -19.99 7.45
C TYR A 326 -19.31 -18.54 7.91
N ALA A 327 -19.37 -18.35 9.24
CA ALA A 327 -19.39 -17.02 9.84
C ALA A 327 -18.22 -16.15 9.34
N ALA A 328 -18.42 -14.83 9.20
CA ALA A 328 -17.45 -13.90 8.62
C ALA A 328 -16.05 -13.87 9.30
N SER A 329 -15.92 -14.48 10.48
CA SER A 329 -14.74 -14.48 11.35
C SER A 329 -14.17 -15.87 11.62
N GLU A 330 -14.53 -16.89 10.85
CA GLU A 330 -14.11 -18.29 11.05
C GLU A 330 -12.60 -18.46 11.20
N MET A 331 -11.80 -17.79 10.36
CA MET A 331 -10.33 -17.84 10.45
C MET A 331 -9.76 -16.93 11.57
N GLY A 332 -10.54 -15.94 12.02
CA GLY A 332 -10.14 -15.04 13.10
C GLY A 332 -10.52 -15.54 14.49
N ASP A 333 -11.23 -16.66 14.57
CA ASP A 333 -11.71 -17.30 15.78
C ASP A 333 -11.03 -18.66 15.93
N LYS A 334 -10.09 -18.78 16.86
CA LYS A 334 -9.28 -19.99 17.00
C LYS A 334 -10.09 -21.22 17.40
N LEU A 335 -11.19 -21.05 18.13
CA LEU A 335 -12.06 -22.16 18.52
C LEU A 335 -12.86 -22.65 17.32
N LEU A 336 -13.54 -21.74 16.62
CA LEU A 336 -14.32 -22.08 15.43
C LEU A 336 -13.44 -22.66 14.31
N PHE A 337 -12.25 -22.10 14.11
CA PHE A 337 -11.27 -22.60 13.16
C PHE A 337 -10.85 -24.05 13.47
N ALA A 338 -10.47 -24.32 14.72
CA ALA A 338 -10.07 -25.65 15.15
C ALA A 338 -11.23 -26.65 15.03
N ASP A 339 -12.44 -26.25 15.40
CA ASP A 339 -13.64 -27.10 15.29
C ASP A 339 -13.94 -27.49 13.84
N CYS A 340 -13.80 -26.55 12.89
CA CYS A 340 -13.92 -26.86 11.47
C CYS A 340 -12.85 -27.86 11.02
N CYS A 341 -11.59 -27.65 11.43
CA CYS A 341 -10.47 -28.51 11.07
C CYS A 341 -10.64 -29.93 11.63
N ILE A 342 -10.98 -30.06 12.92
CA ILE A 342 -11.16 -31.36 13.60
C ILE A 342 -12.27 -32.16 12.90
N ARG A 343 -13.41 -31.55 12.56
CA ARG A 343 -14.50 -32.23 11.83
C ARG A 343 -14.09 -32.72 10.45
N ALA A 344 -13.13 -32.05 9.82
CA ALA A 344 -12.61 -32.41 8.50
C ALA A 344 -11.35 -33.30 8.56
N GLY A 345 -10.92 -33.74 9.74
CA GLY A 345 -9.71 -34.54 9.90
C GLY A 345 -8.40 -33.78 9.66
N ILE A 346 -8.42 -32.45 9.71
CA ILE A 346 -7.24 -31.60 9.57
C ILE A 346 -6.52 -31.50 10.92
N ALA A 347 -5.24 -31.86 10.93
CA ALA A 347 -4.41 -31.85 12.13
C ALA A 347 -4.19 -30.42 12.66
N VAL A 348 -4.73 -30.15 13.86
CA VAL A 348 -4.61 -28.89 14.59
C VAL A 348 -4.23 -29.17 16.06
N PRO A 349 -3.67 -28.20 16.80
CA PRO A 349 -3.37 -28.40 18.21
C PRO A 349 -4.66 -28.63 19.01
N ALA A 350 -4.68 -29.70 19.82
CA ALA A 350 -5.83 -30.06 20.63
C ALA A 350 -6.27 -28.90 21.53
N ILE A 351 -7.57 -28.61 21.56
CA ILE A 351 -8.16 -27.69 22.52
C ILE A 351 -8.58 -28.54 23.73
N LEU A 352 -7.96 -28.28 24.88
CA LEU A 352 -8.27 -28.98 26.12
C LEU A 352 -9.44 -28.32 26.84
N LEU A 353 -9.38 -26.99 26.96
CA LEU A 353 -10.41 -26.13 27.54
C LEU A 353 -10.62 -24.91 26.65
N CYS A 354 -11.81 -24.35 26.69
CA CYS A 354 -12.06 -22.98 26.28
C CYS A 354 -12.90 -22.25 27.32
N GLY A 355 -12.78 -20.93 27.37
CA GLY A 355 -13.53 -20.14 28.34
C GLY A 355 -13.82 -18.73 27.86
N GLY A 356 -14.79 -18.10 28.51
CA GLY A 356 -15.25 -16.74 28.23
C GLY A 356 -16.18 -16.23 29.32
N ALA A 357 -16.99 -15.22 29.00
CA ALA A 357 -17.88 -14.57 29.96
C ALA A 357 -18.93 -15.54 30.58
N HIS A 358 -19.23 -16.63 29.88
CA HIS A 358 -20.21 -17.64 30.29
C HIS A 358 -19.61 -18.84 31.02
N GLY A 359 -18.33 -18.77 31.42
CA GLY A 359 -17.63 -19.84 32.13
C GLY A 359 -16.65 -20.62 31.26
N ILE A 360 -16.32 -21.83 31.72
CA ILE A 360 -15.36 -22.76 31.10
C ILE A 360 -16.09 -23.95 30.50
N GLU A 361 -15.67 -24.36 29.30
CA GLU A 361 -16.08 -25.57 28.61
C GLU A 361 -14.88 -26.53 28.53
N TRP A 362 -15.08 -27.76 29.01
CA TRP A 362 -14.10 -28.84 28.93
C TRP A 362 -14.23 -29.56 27.60
N ARG A 363 -13.12 -29.66 26.85
CA ARG A 363 -13.05 -30.33 25.55
C ARG A 363 -12.24 -31.62 25.60
N ALA A 364 -11.51 -31.83 26.69
CA ALA A 364 -10.76 -33.04 26.99
C ALA A 364 -10.90 -33.43 28.48
N PRO A 365 -10.70 -34.71 28.85
CA PRO A 365 -10.74 -35.14 30.24
C PRO A 365 -9.74 -34.39 31.12
N ARG A 366 -10.10 -34.10 32.36
CA ARG A 366 -9.27 -33.35 33.32
C ARG A 366 -7.82 -33.84 33.46
N PRO A 367 -7.53 -35.16 33.48
CA PRO A 367 -6.14 -35.65 33.54
C PRO A 367 -5.26 -35.18 32.38
N THR A 368 -5.84 -34.79 31.24
CA THR A 368 -5.07 -34.31 30.08
C THR A 368 -4.37 -32.97 30.34
N LEU A 369 -4.75 -32.22 31.38
CA LEU A 369 -4.13 -30.94 31.70
C LEU A 369 -2.78 -31.09 32.42
N ASP A 370 -2.45 -32.29 32.90
CA ASP A 370 -1.20 -32.54 33.64
C ASP A 370 0.02 -32.60 32.69
N ARG A 371 0.32 -31.49 32.01
CA ARG A 371 1.40 -31.31 31.02
C ARG A 371 1.77 -29.83 30.87
N ASP A 372 2.75 -29.50 30.05
CA ASP A 372 2.97 -28.09 29.67
C ASP A 372 1.78 -27.54 28.87
N LEU A 373 1.31 -26.35 29.24
CA LEU A 373 0.09 -25.75 28.69
C LEU A 373 0.35 -24.38 28.06
N CYS A 374 -0.47 -24.04 27.07
CA CYS A 374 -0.47 -22.76 26.39
C CYS A 374 -1.89 -22.19 26.35
N VAL A 375 -2.08 -21.01 26.94
CA VAL A 375 -3.33 -20.25 26.89
C VAL A 375 -3.21 -19.16 25.85
N LYS A 376 -4.21 -19.06 24.96
CA LYS A 376 -4.25 -18.05 23.90
C LYS A 376 -5.61 -17.35 23.87
N PRO A 377 -5.68 -16.04 23.61
CA PRO A 377 -6.95 -15.39 23.32
C PRO A 377 -7.63 -16.01 22.10
N ARG A 378 -8.96 -16.20 22.16
CA ARG A 378 -9.77 -16.75 21.07
C ARG A 378 -9.64 -15.91 19.80
N HIS A 379 -9.61 -14.58 19.98
CA HIS A 379 -9.29 -13.61 18.94
C HIS A 379 -7.98 -12.89 19.28
N GLY A 380 -7.06 -12.79 18.33
CA GLY A 380 -5.77 -12.14 18.55
C GLY A 380 -4.77 -12.48 17.46
N ARG A 381 -3.67 -11.71 17.39
CA ARG A 381 -2.61 -11.84 16.36
C ARG A 381 -1.23 -11.70 17.00
N GLY A 382 -0.22 -12.29 16.37
CA GLY A 382 1.20 -12.07 16.69
C GLY A 382 1.58 -12.44 18.13
N ALA A 383 1.05 -13.57 18.62
CA ALA A 383 1.29 -14.10 19.96
C ALA A 383 0.96 -13.17 21.14
N ARG A 384 0.25 -12.05 20.92
CA ARG A 384 -0.16 -11.14 22.01
C ARG A 384 -1.14 -11.83 22.96
N GLY A 385 -0.84 -11.73 24.25
CA GLY A 385 -1.65 -12.34 25.30
C GLY A 385 -1.48 -13.86 25.41
N VAL A 386 -0.49 -14.47 24.75
CA VAL A 386 -0.19 -15.90 24.98
C VAL A 386 0.47 -16.06 26.35
N THR A 387 0.06 -17.09 27.09
CA THR A 387 0.63 -17.44 28.40
C THR A 387 1.03 -18.90 28.39
N ILE A 388 2.23 -19.20 28.86
CA ILE A 388 2.75 -20.57 29.00
C ILE A 388 2.73 -20.96 30.48
N TYR A 389 2.34 -22.19 30.76
CA TYR A 389 2.42 -22.83 32.06
C TYR A 389 3.26 -24.10 31.92
N GLN A 390 4.42 -24.13 32.55
CA GLN A 390 5.30 -25.30 32.56
C GLN A 390 4.88 -26.23 33.70
N ARG A 391 4.71 -27.52 33.43
CA ARG A 391 4.47 -28.51 34.48
C ARG A 391 5.77 -28.76 35.25
N ILE A 392 5.71 -28.65 36.57
CA ILE A 392 6.86 -28.87 37.47
C ILE A 392 6.68 -30.10 38.37
N ALA A 393 5.44 -30.51 38.64
CA ALA A 393 5.07 -31.74 39.34
C ALA A 393 3.63 -32.12 38.95
N PRO A 394 3.09 -33.29 39.36
CA PRO A 394 1.69 -33.64 39.10
C PRO A 394 0.74 -32.53 39.57
N GLN A 395 -0.07 -32.03 38.63
CA GLN A 395 -1.04 -30.94 38.80
C GLN A 395 -0.45 -29.64 39.36
N ARG A 396 0.86 -29.42 39.18
CA ARG A 396 1.57 -28.20 39.58
C ARG A 396 2.28 -27.57 38.40
N PHE A 397 2.09 -26.26 38.26
CA PHE A 397 2.53 -25.48 37.12
C PHE A 397 3.30 -24.24 37.56
N ARG A 398 4.26 -23.82 36.75
CA ARG A 398 4.96 -22.55 36.86
C ARG A 398 4.55 -21.64 35.71
N ASP A 399 4.12 -20.43 36.00
CA ASP A 399 3.82 -19.43 34.97
C ASP A 399 5.07 -18.67 34.50
N ALA A 400 4.92 -17.82 33.49
CA ALA A 400 6.03 -17.04 32.93
C ALA A 400 6.66 -16.03 33.92
N ALA A 401 5.97 -15.66 35.00
CA ALA A 401 6.51 -14.82 36.06
C ALA A 401 7.23 -15.62 37.16
N GLY A 402 7.27 -16.95 37.02
CA GLY A 402 7.88 -17.87 37.98
C GLY A 402 6.95 -18.29 39.11
N ALA A 403 5.68 -17.87 39.11
CA ALA A 403 4.76 -18.25 40.18
C ALA A 403 4.32 -19.70 40.03
N GLU A 404 4.42 -20.46 41.13
CA GLU A 404 3.98 -21.85 41.19
C GLU A 404 2.52 -21.93 41.65
N ILE A 405 1.71 -22.66 40.89
CA ILE A 405 0.29 -22.82 41.12
C ILE A 405 -0.15 -24.27 40.94
N ASP A 406 -1.18 -24.69 41.68
CA ASP A 406 -1.87 -25.95 41.43
C ASP A 406 -2.92 -25.84 40.31
N LEU A 407 -3.49 -26.97 39.91
CA LEU A 407 -4.50 -27.04 38.85
C LEU A 407 -5.78 -26.24 39.19
N GLU A 408 -6.22 -26.20 40.46
CA GLU A 408 -7.42 -25.45 40.84
C GLU A 408 -7.18 -23.94 40.78
N GLN A 409 -6.02 -23.50 41.21
CA GLN A 409 -5.56 -22.12 41.07
C GLN A 409 -5.44 -21.71 39.61
N LEU A 410 -4.93 -22.59 38.75
CA LEU A 410 -4.90 -22.36 37.30
C LEU A 410 -6.33 -22.20 36.75
N ILE A 411 -7.26 -23.10 37.07
CA ILE A 411 -8.65 -23.02 36.61
C ILE A 411 -9.30 -21.72 37.08
N ARG A 412 -9.18 -21.33 38.36
CA ARG A 412 -9.71 -20.06 38.87
C ARG A 412 -9.16 -18.84 38.12
N ARG A 413 -7.85 -18.80 37.86
CA ARG A 413 -7.23 -17.73 37.06
C ARG A 413 -7.79 -17.68 35.63
N LEU A 414 -8.06 -18.85 35.04
CA LEU A 414 -8.65 -18.96 33.71
C LEU A 414 -10.11 -18.50 33.67
N GLU A 415 -10.90 -18.79 34.71
CA GLU A 415 -12.27 -18.26 34.86
C GLU A 415 -12.27 -16.73 34.95
N GLU A 416 -11.44 -16.16 35.81
CA GLU A 416 -11.27 -14.71 35.95
C GLU A 416 -10.84 -14.05 34.63
N ARG A 417 -9.91 -14.69 33.91
CA ARG A 417 -9.51 -14.24 32.58
C ARG A 417 -10.66 -14.29 31.58
N GLY A 418 -11.49 -15.33 31.65
CA GLY A 418 -12.68 -15.52 30.81
C GLY A 418 -13.69 -14.38 30.95
N ARG A 419 -13.84 -13.82 32.15
CA ARG A 419 -14.68 -12.63 32.41
C ARG A 419 -14.20 -11.39 31.66
N ARG A 420 -12.91 -11.30 31.33
CA ARG A 420 -12.32 -10.15 30.61
C ARG A 420 -12.24 -10.40 29.10
N MET A 421 -11.88 -11.61 28.68
CA MET A 421 -11.77 -11.98 27.27
C MET A 421 -11.87 -13.49 27.05
N PRO A 422 -12.44 -13.94 25.92
CA PRO A 422 -12.49 -15.34 25.57
C PRO A 422 -11.09 -15.92 25.23
N TRP A 423 -10.85 -17.17 25.61
CA TRP A 423 -9.56 -17.86 25.46
C TRP A 423 -9.73 -19.35 25.15
N ILE A 424 -8.64 -19.96 24.68
CA ILE A 424 -8.48 -21.40 24.52
C ILE A 424 -7.20 -21.86 25.25
N LEU A 425 -7.24 -23.08 25.79
CA LEU A 425 -6.12 -23.78 26.41
C LEU A 425 -5.74 -24.97 25.53
N GLN A 426 -4.47 -25.05 25.16
CA GLN A 426 -3.89 -26.11 24.34
C GLN A 426 -2.68 -26.71 25.06
N PRO A 427 -2.24 -27.93 24.72
CA PRO A 427 -0.89 -28.37 25.06
C PRO A 427 0.13 -27.36 24.54
N ARG A 428 1.21 -27.14 25.29
CA ARG A 428 2.39 -26.47 24.75
C ARG A 428 2.99 -27.36 23.67
N LEU A 429 3.20 -26.78 22.50
CA LEU A 429 3.86 -27.45 21.38
C LEU A 429 5.37 -27.22 21.47
N PHE A 430 6.13 -28.20 20.99
CA PHE A 430 7.58 -28.13 20.88
C PHE A 430 7.99 -28.29 19.43
N ASN A 431 9.11 -27.66 19.06
CA ASN A 431 9.68 -27.77 17.73
C ASN A 431 10.15 -29.21 17.49
N HIS A 432 9.95 -29.70 16.27
CA HIS A 432 10.58 -30.91 15.79
C HIS A 432 12.11 -30.82 15.87
N ALA A 433 12.78 -31.94 16.14
CA ALA A 433 14.23 -31.99 16.37
C ALA A 433 15.05 -31.36 15.23
N ALA A 434 14.58 -31.46 13.98
CA ALA A 434 15.24 -30.90 12.80
C ALA A 434 15.35 -29.37 12.78
N ILE A 435 14.54 -28.65 13.55
CA ILE A 435 14.55 -27.17 13.60
C ILE A 435 14.61 -26.62 15.03
N ALA A 436 14.60 -27.49 16.04
CA ALA A 436 14.51 -27.10 17.44
C ALA A 436 15.71 -26.26 17.93
N ASP A 437 16.85 -26.34 17.27
CA ASP A 437 18.07 -25.60 17.60
C ASP A 437 18.17 -24.20 16.93
N LEU A 438 17.18 -23.84 16.11
CA LEU A 438 17.05 -22.49 15.53
C LEU A 438 16.35 -21.50 16.48
N ALA A 439 15.72 -21.98 17.55
CA ALA A 439 14.97 -21.19 18.52
C ALA A 439 15.25 -21.73 19.94
N SER A 440 15.36 -20.86 20.94
CA SER A 440 15.65 -21.31 22.32
C SER A 440 14.37 -21.62 23.10
N SER A 441 13.29 -20.88 22.86
CA SER A 441 12.03 -21.03 23.59
C SER A 441 10.78 -20.95 22.72
N SER A 442 10.86 -20.27 21.58
CA SER A 442 9.70 -20.03 20.71
C SER A 442 9.39 -21.23 19.81
N LEU A 443 8.10 -21.38 19.50
CA LEU A 443 7.65 -22.32 18.47
C LEU A 443 7.88 -21.68 17.10
N ILE A 444 8.66 -22.34 16.25
CA ILE A 444 8.94 -21.93 14.88
C ILE A 444 7.72 -22.22 14.02
N ALA A 445 7.33 -21.24 13.21
CA ALA A 445 6.20 -21.38 12.31
C ALA A 445 6.67 -21.47 10.86
N VAL A 446 6.18 -22.45 10.12
CA VAL A 446 6.31 -22.52 8.67
C VAL A 446 5.10 -21.84 8.04
N ARG A 447 5.30 -20.69 7.42
CA ARG A 447 4.28 -19.98 6.65
C ARG A 447 4.17 -20.59 5.26
N VAL A 448 3.04 -21.20 4.96
CA VAL A 448 2.70 -21.72 3.63
C VAL A 448 1.68 -20.83 2.95
N ILE A 449 1.94 -20.35 1.74
CA ILE A 449 0.98 -19.55 0.97
C ILE A 449 0.34 -20.44 -0.08
N THR A 450 -0.98 -20.60 -0.03
CA THR A 450 -1.74 -21.38 -1.01
C THR A 450 -2.73 -20.50 -1.78
N CYS A 451 -2.85 -20.74 -3.08
CA CYS A 451 -3.77 -20.02 -3.96
C CYS A 451 -4.57 -21.03 -4.80
N LEU A 452 -5.84 -20.75 -5.04
CA LEU A 452 -6.67 -21.59 -5.90
C LEU A 452 -6.26 -21.45 -7.36
N ASN A 453 -6.21 -22.54 -8.11
CA ASN A 453 -6.07 -22.52 -9.55
C ASN A 453 -7.44 -22.32 -10.24
N GLU A 454 -7.45 -22.41 -11.57
CA GLU A 454 -8.64 -22.21 -12.40
C GLU A 454 -9.72 -23.28 -12.14
N ALA A 455 -9.31 -24.50 -11.79
CA ALA A 455 -10.21 -25.58 -11.39
C ALA A 455 -10.74 -25.42 -9.95
N GLY A 456 -10.26 -24.41 -9.21
CA GLY A 456 -10.61 -24.21 -7.81
C GLY A 456 -9.84 -25.09 -6.83
N GLU A 457 -8.80 -25.79 -7.28
CA GLU A 457 -7.93 -26.59 -6.43
C GLU A 457 -6.80 -25.74 -5.83
N PRO A 458 -6.45 -25.93 -4.55
CA PRO A 458 -5.39 -25.17 -3.93
C PRO A 458 -4.00 -25.63 -4.37
N VAL A 459 -3.13 -24.66 -4.63
CA VAL A 459 -1.74 -24.88 -5.01
C VAL A 459 -0.84 -24.16 -4.00
N THR A 460 0.12 -24.89 -3.42
CA THR A 460 1.19 -24.26 -2.63
C THR A 460 2.10 -23.42 -3.52
N THR A 461 2.28 -22.16 -3.16
CA THR A 461 3.07 -21.19 -3.96
C THR A 461 4.35 -20.74 -3.30
N HIS A 462 4.41 -20.72 -1.96
CA HIS A 462 5.56 -20.26 -1.19
C HIS A 462 5.58 -20.97 0.18
N GLY A 463 6.79 -21.19 0.69
CA GLY A 463 7.05 -21.63 2.06
C GLY A 463 8.09 -20.72 2.71
N VAL A 464 7.85 -20.26 3.94
CA VAL A 464 8.82 -19.46 4.69
C VAL A 464 8.91 -20.01 6.10
N LEU A 465 10.10 -20.44 6.51
CA LEU A 465 10.37 -20.75 7.91
C LEU A 465 10.52 -19.42 8.66
N ARG A 466 9.75 -19.21 9.73
CA ARG A 466 9.67 -17.95 10.47
C ARG A 466 10.03 -18.15 11.93
N ILE A 467 11.00 -17.36 12.39
CA ILE A 467 11.52 -17.36 13.74
C ILE A 467 11.22 -15.98 14.34
N LEU A 468 10.46 -15.96 15.43
CA LEU A 468 10.01 -14.72 16.06
C LEU A 468 10.94 -14.36 17.22
N GLY A 469 11.97 -13.54 16.97
CA GLY A 469 12.93 -13.13 18.01
C GLY A 469 12.27 -12.44 19.21
N ARG A 470 11.14 -11.74 19.01
CA ARG A 470 10.33 -11.18 20.11
C ARG A 470 9.79 -12.20 21.13
N LEU A 471 9.81 -13.49 20.79
CA LEU A 471 9.39 -14.60 21.65
C LEU A 471 10.58 -15.33 22.28
N GLU A 472 11.80 -14.81 22.08
CA GLU A 472 13.05 -15.34 22.61
C GLU A 472 13.56 -14.39 23.72
N PRO A 473 13.34 -14.72 25.00
CA PRO A 473 13.60 -13.79 26.12
C PRO A 473 15.06 -13.36 26.27
N THR A 474 16.00 -14.20 25.80
CA THR A 474 17.44 -13.99 25.93
C THR A 474 18.07 -13.33 24.71
N TRP A 475 17.31 -13.10 23.63
CA TRP A 475 17.86 -12.55 22.40
C TRP A 475 17.98 -11.02 22.48
N PRO A 476 19.04 -10.44 21.91
CA PRO A 476 19.28 -8.99 22.00
C PRO A 476 18.36 -8.14 21.13
N PHE A 477 17.63 -8.75 20.19
CA PHE A 477 16.75 -8.07 19.25
C PHE A 477 15.44 -8.84 19.08
N ASP A 478 14.37 -8.13 18.74
CA ASP A 478 13.01 -8.66 18.60
C ASP A 478 12.59 -8.88 17.13
N ASP A 479 13.56 -8.90 16.21
CA ASP A 479 13.41 -9.15 14.77
C ASP A 479 12.64 -10.46 14.50
N GLU A 480 11.86 -10.47 13.42
CA GLU A 480 11.41 -11.71 12.81
C GLU A 480 12.43 -12.13 11.73
N LEU A 481 12.97 -13.34 11.86
CA LEU A 481 13.88 -13.92 10.88
C LEU A 481 13.13 -14.92 10.01
N GLY A 482 13.36 -14.86 8.70
CA GLY A 482 12.67 -15.69 7.71
C GLY A 482 13.63 -16.33 6.73
N ALA A 483 13.48 -17.63 6.47
CA ALA A 483 14.20 -18.36 5.42
C ALA A 483 13.21 -18.88 4.36
N PRO A 484 13.48 -18.72 3.05
CA PRO A 484 12.60 -19.26 2.01
C PRO A 484 12.77 -20.77 1.97
N ILE A 485 11.69 -21.48 1.65
CA ILE A 485 11.71 -22.93 1.45
C ILE A 485 11.58 -23.20 -0.05
N ASP A 486 12.53 -23.95 -0.61
CA ASP A 486 12.40 -24.46 -1.97
C ASP A 486 11.21 -25.45 -2.03
N LEU A 487 10.26 -25.18 -2.93
CA LEU A 487 8.98 -25.91 -2.93
C LEU A 487 9.13 -27.39 -3.29
N VAL A 488 10.16 -27.74 -4.06
CA VAL A 488 10.39 -29.09 -4.57
C VAL A 488 11.19 -29.90 -3.55
N THR A 489 12.30 -29.34 -3.09
CA THR A 489 13.31 -30.05 -2.28
C THR A 489 13.10 -29.88 -0.78
N GLY A 490 12.39 -28.83 -0.34
CA GLY A 490 12.30 -28.47 1.08
C GLY A 490 13.58 -27.82 1.64
N ALA A 491 14.56 -27.50 0.78
CA ALA A 491 15.78 -26.82 1.19
C ALA A 491 15.51 -25.38 1.65
N LEU A 492 16.13 -24.97 2.75
CA LEU A 492 16.07 -23.62 3.29
C LEU A 492 17.10 -22.72 2.59
N GLY A 493 16.71 -21.49 2.28
CA GLY A 493 17.64 -20.44 1.85
C GLY A 493 18.24 -19.64 3.02
N GLU A 494 18.91 -18.54 2.69
CA GLU A 494 19.45 -17.62 3.69
C GLU A 494 18.35 -16.93 4.49
N LEU A 495 18.63 -16.66 5.76
CA LEU A 495 17.76 -15.85 6.62
C LEU A 495 17.77 -14.39 6.19
N ALA A 496 16.62 -13.73 6.30
CA ALA A 496 16.47 -12.28 6.23
C ALA A 496 15.67 -11.78 7.45
N SER A 497 15.99 -10.58 7.94
CA SER A 497 15.24 -9.91 9.01
C SER A 497 14.06 -9.16 8.43
N ASP A 498 12.97 -9.01 9.18
CA ASP A 498 11.83 -8.16 8.84
C ASP A 498 12.09 -6.67 9.09
N ARG A 499 13.27 -6.30 9.62
CA ARG A 499 13.65 -4.92 9.94
C ARG A 499 14.27 -4.16 8.77
N LEU A 500 13.97 -2.86 8.69
CA LEU A 500 14.38 -2.01 7.57
C LEU A 500 15.87 -1.65 7.60
N ASP A 501 16.42 -1.41 8.78
CA ASP A 501 17.83 -1.10 9.00
C ASP A 501 18.76 -2.28 8.68
N ARG A 502 18.23 -3.51 8.75
CA ARG A 502 18.93 -4.74 8.33
C ARG A 502 18.54 -5.23 6.93
N CYS A 503 18.04 -4.35 6.05
CA CYS A 503 17.50 -4.75 4.74
C CYS A 503 18.49 -5.42 3.79
N ALA A 504 19.77 -5.05 3.85
CA ALA A 504 20.81 -5.66 3.03
C ALA A 504 21.34 -6.99 3.59
N GLU A 505 21.12 -7.26 4.88
CA GLU A 505 21.72 -8.39 5.57
C GLU A 505 21.05 -9.71 5.17
N ARG A 506 21.87 -10.75 4.99
CA ARG A 506 21.44 -12.15 4.82
C ARG A 506 22.39 -13.05 5.57
N TRP A 507 21.85 -14.10 6.16
CA TRP A 507 22.66 -15.00 6.95
C TRP A 507 22.45 -16.45 6.54
N PRO A 508 23.50 -17.16 6.08
CA PRO A 508 23.44 -18.59 5.86
C PRO A 508 23.39 -19.38 7.19
N HIS A 509 23.83 -18.77 8.28
CA HIS A 509 23.77 -19.31 9.64
C HIS A 509 22.87 -18.43 10.51
N HIS A 510 22.16 -19.01 11.48
CA HIS A 510 21.31 -18.27 12.39
C HIS A 510 22.14 -17.28 13.22
N PRO A 511 21.88 -15.96 13.14
CA PRO A 511 22.78 -14.97 13.72
C PRO A 511 22.83 -14.98 15.25
N MET A 512 21.86 -15.61 15.94
CA MET A 512 21.87 -15.76 17.41
C MET A 512 22.38 -17.13 17.88
N THR A 513 22.22 -18.19 17.09
CA THR A 513 22.50 -19.58 17.55
C THR A 513 23.68 -20.20 16.81
N GLY A 514 24.17 -19.58 15.74
CA GLY A 514 25.26 -20.07 14.90
C GLY A 514 24.92 -21.26 14.03
N ARG A 515 23.70 -21.81 14.13
CA ARG A 515 23.30 -23.04 13.39
C ARG A 515 23.14 -22.78 11.91
N ALA A 516 23.55 -23.74 11.08
CA ALA A 516 23.40 -23.64 9.63
C ALA A 516 21.91 -23.66 9.24
N VAL A 517 21.51 -22.71 8.40
CA VAL A 517 20.14 -22.60 7.88
C VAL A 517 20.14 -22.81 6.38
N ALA A 518 20.92 -22.03 5.64
CA ALA A 518 20.97 -22.17 4.18
C ALA A 518 21.50 -23.55 3.78
N GLY A 519 20.76 -24.24 2.92
CA GLY A 519 21.06 -25.60 2.46
C GLY A 519 20.50 -26.71 3.35
N SER A 520 20.07 -26.43 4.58
CA SER A 520 19.40 -27.41 5.43
C SER A 520 18.05 -27.82 4.82
N VAL A 521 17.72 -29.12 4.84
CA VAL A 521 16.50 -29.65 4.22
C VAL A 521 15.45 -29.97 5.27
N LEU A 522 14.25 -29.41 5.10
CA LEU A 522 13.09 -29.75 5.91
C LEU A 522 12.42 -31.02 5.36
N ALA A 523 12.82 -32.19 5.86
CA ALA A 523 12.33 -33.49 5.36
C ALA A 523 10.79 -33.62 5.38
N ASP A 524 10.13 -33.05 6.39
CA ASP A 524 8.66 -33.06 6.54
C ASP A 524 7.94 -32.02 5.67
N TRP A 525 8.66 -31.28 4.82
CA TRP A 525 8.08 -30.26 3.94
C TRP A 525 6.92 -30.79 3.07
N PRO A 526 6.97 -32.00 2.46
CA PRO A 526 5.83 -32.55 1.74
C PRO A 526 4.56 -32.70 2.60
N ALA A 527 4.71 -33.14 3.85
CA ALA A 527 3.59 -33.28 4.78
C ALA A 527 3.02 -31.91 5.20
N VAL A 528 3.88 -30.92 5.40
CA VAL A 528 3.48 -29.52 5.67
C VAL A 528 2.68 -28.94 4.50
N ARG A 529 3.12 -29.16 3.25
CA ARG A 529 2.40 -28.74 2.04
C ARG A 529 1.03 -29.42 1.93
N GLN A 530 0.99 -30.74 2.11
CA GLN A 530 -0.23 -31.53 2.01
C GLN A 530 -1.26 -31.07 3.05
N LEU A 531 -0.83 -30.79 4.29
CA LEU A 531 -1.69 -30.25 5.34
C LEU A 531 -2.27 -28.88 4.96
N ALA A 532 -1.46 -27.97 4.42
CA ALA A 532 -1.90 -26.65 4.00
C ALA A 532 -2.88 -26.71 2.81
N GLU A 533 -2.64 -27.57 1.84
CA GLU A 533 -3.55 -27.78 0.70
C GLU A 533 -4.86 -28.47 1.11
N ALA A 534 -4.81 -29.45 2.02
CA ALA A 534 -6.00 -30.06 2.59
C ALA A 534 -6.83 -29.05 3.40
N ALA A 535 -6.18 -28.20 4.19
CA ALA A 535 -6.85 -27.11 4.89
C ALA A 535 -7.45 -26.10 3.91
N HIS A 536 -6.75 -25.73 2.84
CA HIS A 536 -7.31 -24.82 1.84
C HIS A 536 -8.52 -25.41 1.10
N ARG A 537 -8.56 -26.72 0.84
CA ARG A 537 -9.79 -27.38 0.33
C ARG A 537 -10.98 -27.20 1.28
N LEU A 538 -10.77 -27.23 2.60
CA LEU A 538 -11.82 -26.96 3.59
C LEU A 538 -12.27 -25.48 3.59
N PHE A 539 -11.39 -24.55 3.19
CA PHE A 539 -11.66 -23.11 3.16
C PHE A 539 -11.58 -22.55 1.72
N ASP A 540 -12.10 -23.28 0.74
CA ASP A 540 -12.03 -23.01 -0.70
C ASP A 540 -12.83 -21.77 -1.15
N HIS A 541 -13.61 -21.17 -0.26
CA HIS A 541 -14.22 -19.85 -0.44
C HIS A 541 -13.21 -18.71 -0.37
N ARG A 542 -11.97 -18.98 0.04
CA ARG A 542 -10.86 -18.02 0.02
C ARG A 542 -9.96 -18.30 -1.16
N THR A 543 -9.71 -17.31 -2.00
CA THR A 543 -8.79 -17.41 -3.13
C THR A 543 -7.33 -17.62 -2.70
N LEU A 544 -6.91 -16.93 -1.64
CA LEU A 544 -5.51 -16.87 -1.21
C LEU A 544 -5.44 -16.86 0.33
N ILE A 545 -4.65 -17.78 0.90
CA ILE A 545 -4.47 -17.93 2.34
C ILE A 545 -2.98 -18.09 2.65
N GLY A 546 -2.52 -17.45 3.73
CA GLY A 546 -1.26 -17.80 4.38
C GLY A 546 -1.50 -18.64 5.62
N TRP A 547 -1.05 -19.89 5.62
CA TRP A 547 -1.14 -20.83 6.73
C TRP A 547 0.10 -20.76 7.60
N ASP A 548 -0.07 -20.73 8.92
CA ASP A 548 1.04 -21.00 9.84
C ASP A 548 0.95 -22.45 10.31
N VAL A 549 2.00 -23.24 10.06
CA VAL A 549 2.12 -24.65 10.45
C VAL A 549 3.26 -24.79 11.44
N ALA A 550 3.03 -25.47 12.56
CA ALA A 550 4.11 -25.92 13.44
C ALA A 550 4.56 -27.31 13.00
N LEU A 551 5.86 -27.53 12.94
CA LEU A 551 6.42 -28.87 12.82
C LEU A 551 6.77 -29.37 14.23
N THR A 552 6.05 -30.38 14.73
CA THR A 552 6.27 -30.96 16.07
C THR A 552 6.83 -32.38 15.95
N PRO A 553 7.33 -32.99 17.04
CA PRO A 553 7.78 -34.38 17.03
C PRO A 553 6.73 -35.39 16.54
N GLU A 554 5.44 -35.08 16.71
CA GLU A 554 4.31 -35.91 16.28
C GLU A 554 3.85 -35.63 14.84
N GLY A 555 4.46 -34.66 14.17
CA GLY A 555 4.14 -34.25 12.80
C GLY A 555 3.68 -32.79 12.69
N PRO A 556 3.27 -32.36 11.48
CA PRO A 556 2.84 -30.98 11.25
C PRO A 556 1.43 -30.72 11.83
N LEU A 557 1.28 -29.59 12.51
CA LEU A 557 0.01 -29.11 13.06
C LEU A 557 -0.31 -27.70 12.54
N LEU A 558 -1.53 -27.52 12.04
CA LEU A 558 -2.00 -26.24 11.51
C LEU A 558 -2.37 -25.28 12.66
N LEU A 559 -1.66 -24.16 12.78
CA LEU A 559 -1.84 -23.20 13.88
C LEU A 559 -2.92 -22.17 13.59
N GLU A 560 -2.87 -21.55 12.41
CA GLU A 560 -3.82 -20.51 11.98
C GLU A 560 -3.86 -20.35 10.46
N GLY A 561 -5.00 -19.86 9.94
CA GLY A 561 -5.16 -19.41 8.56
C GLY A 561 -5.30 -17.89 8.47
N ASN A 562 -4.53 -17.25 7.58
CA ASN A 562 -4.47 -15.80 7.44
C ASN A 562 -5.01 -15.34 6.07
N ASN A 563 -6.22 -14.79 6.06
CA ASN A 563 -6.91 -14.26 4.88
C ASN A 563 -6.47 -12.83 4.48
N SER A 564 -5.59 -12.21 5.25
CA SER A 564 -4.94 -10.93 4.94
C SER A 564 -3.45 -11.10 5.19
N LEU A 565 -2.85 -12.09 4.51
CA LEU A 565 -1.43 -12.44 4.67
C LEU A 565 -0.52 -11.23 4.45
N ASP A 566 0.66 -11.25 5.05
CA ASP A 566 1.70 -10.31 4.67
C ASP A 566 2.30 -10.69 3.32
N VAL A 567 2.51 -9.69 2.47
CA VAL A 567 3.09 -9.87 1.14
C VAL A 567 4.53 -9.35 1.09
N MET A 568 4.93 -8.46 1.99
CA MET A 568 6.28 -7.87 1.93
C MET A 568 7.35 -8.86 2.39
N PHE A 569 7.17 -9.49 3.55
CA PHE A 569 8.21 -10.33 4.13
C PHE A 569 8.50 -11.59 3.30
N PRO A 570 7.52 -12.35 2.78
CA PRO A 570 7.82 -13.47 1.89
C PRO A 570 8.58 -13.05 0.63
N GLN A 571 8.16 -11.98 -0.05
CA GLN A 571 8.85 -11.50 -1.26
C GLN A 571 10.28 -11.01 -0.99
N ARG A 572 10.53 -10.47 0.21
CA ARG A 572 11.86 -10.08 0.68
C ARG A 572 12.76 -11.28 0.93
N VAL A 573 12.24 -12.29 1.63
CA VAL A 573 12.95 -13.50 1.99
C VAL A 573 13.35 -14.28 0.73
N TYR A 574 12.45 -14.39 -0.25
CA TYR A 574 12.75 -14.99 -1.56
C TYR A 574 13.58 -14.09 -2.48
N ARG A 575 13.74 -12.79 -2.17
CA ARG A 575 14.30 -11.76 -3.09
C ARG A 575 13.65 -11.79 -4.48
N GLN A 576 12.35 -12.09 -4.51
CA GLN A 576 11.59 -12.28 -5.74
C GLN A 576 10.16 -11.80 -5.55
N GLY A 577 9.66 -11.03 -6.51
CA GLY A 577 8.26 -10.60 -6.52
C GLY A 577 7.34 -11.77 -6.82
N PHE A 578 6.16 -11.80 -6.21
CA PHE A 578 5.21 -12.91 -6.40
C PHE A 578 4.82 -13.15 -7.87
N GLY A 579 4.87 -12.12 -8.73
CA GLY A 579 4.64 -12.26 -10.17
C GLY A 579 5.67 -13.10 -10.92
N ARG A 580 6.87 -13.30 -10.35
CA ARG A 580 7.91 -14.17 -10.90
C ARG A 580 7.85 -15.60 -10.33
N GLY A 581 7.12 -15.80 -9.23
CA GLY A 581 6.98 -17.08 -8.58
C GLY A 581 5.69 -17.82 -8.99
N PRO A 582 5.43 -19.00 -8.40
CA PRO A 582 4.26 -19.82 -8.70
C PRO A 582 2.91 -19.14 -8.42
N LEU A 583 2.89 -18.11 -7.57
CA LEU A 583 1.69 -17.32 -7.32
C LEU A 583 1.30 -16.42 -8.50
N GLY A 584 2.24 -16.04 -9.37
CA GLY A 584 2.01 -15.10 -10.46
C GLY A 584 0.83 -15.50 -11.37
N PRO A 585 0.88 -16.66 -12.04
CA PRO A 585 -0.20 -17.14 -12.91
C PRO A 585 -1.55 -17.27 -12.20
N LEU A 586 -1.55 -17.84 -11.00
CA LEU A 586 -2.77 -18.05 -10.21
C LEU A 586 -3.41 -16.72 -9.82
N LEU A 587 -2.61 -15.78 -9.32
CA LEU A 587 -3.10 -14.48 -8.91
C LEU A 587 -3.57 -13.65 -10.11
N GLN A 588 -2.88 -13.72 -11.24
CA GLN A 588 -3.30 -13.05 -12.46
C GLN A 588 -4.71 -13.48 -12.87
N HIS A 589 -4.97 -14.80 -12.91
CA HIS A 589 -6.30 -15.34 -13.21
C HIS A 589 -7.39 -14.73 -12.31
N HIS A 590 -7.17 -14.70 -10.99
CA HIS A 590 -8.15 -14.13 -10.05
C HIS A 590 -8.28 -12.60 -10.16
N LEU A 591 -7.21 -11.89 -10.52
CA LEU A 591 -7.27 -10.45 -10.80
C LEU A 591 -8.05 -10.14 -12.08
N GLU A 592 -8.02 -11.00 -13.08
CA GLU A 592 -8.84 -10.89 -14.30
C GLU A 592 -10.31 -11.16 -14.01
N LEU A 593 -10.62 -12.24 -13.29
CA LEU A 593 -11.99 -12.53 -12.85
C LEU A 593 -12.58 -11.38 -12.02
N LEU A 594 -11.79 -10.83 -11.10
CA LEU A 594 -12.21 -9.66 -10.32
C LEU A 594 -12.42 -8.43 -11.23
N GLY A 595 -11.56 -8.22 -12.23
CA GLY A 595 -11.70 -7.17 -13.24
C GLY A 595 -13.01 -7.26 -14.02
N ARG A 596 -13.30 -8.44 -14.58
CA ARG A 596 -14.56 -8.74 -15.29
C ARG A 596 -15.78 -8.55 -14.40
N SER A 597 -15.75 -9.04 -13.16
CA SER A 597 -16.86 -8.86 -12.21
C SER A 597 -17.15 -7.39 -11.85
N ARG A 598 -16.21 -6.49 -12.16
CA ARG A 598 -16.29 -5.05 -11.90
C ARG A 598 -16.51 -4.24 -13.17
N GLY A 599 -16.67 -4.89 -14.34
CA GLY A 599 -16.91 -4.24 -15.62
C GLY A 599 -15.70 -3.45 -16.15
N LEU A 600 -14.48 -3.89 -15.81
CA LEU A 600 -13.24 -3.26 -16.25
C LEU A 600 -12.57 -3.97 -17.42
N GLU A 601 -13.08 -5.15 -17.81
CA GLU A 601 -12.57 -6.04 -18.86
C GLU A 601 -13.69 -6.67 -19.67
#